data_AF-A0A286B9G5-F1
#
_entry.id   AF-A0A286B9G5-F1
#
_cell.length_a   1.000
_cell.length_b   1.000
_cell.length_c   1.000
_cell.angle_alpha   90.00
_cell.angle_beta   90.00
_cell.angle_gamma   90.00
#
_symmetry.space_group_name_H-M   'P 1'
#
loop_
_entity.id
_entity.type
_entity.pdbx_description
1 polymer ?
#
loop_
_entity_poly.entity_id
_entity_poly.type
_entity_poly.pdbx_seq_one_letter_code
_entity_poly.pdbx_strand_id
1 'polypeptide(L)'
;MSKSSKSKTAPADPQKDAGGGKTKVEQGGESAPRLPHEHDQSSDSQQTPNGRPTEVGRQAHEDVERGLVDTDRGLEANRVYKSGKIKR
;
A
#
# COMPACT_ATOMS: atom_id res chain seq x y z
N MET A 1 27.55 32.91 47.75
CA MET A 1 26.91 32.91 46.42
C MET A 1 27.60 31.84 45.57
N SER A 2 26.92 30.73 45.26
CA SER A 2 27.45 29.70 44.35
C SER A 2 26.29 29.10 43.56
N LYS A 3 26.41 29.13 42.23
CA LYS A 3 25.43 28.63 41.25
C LYS A 3 25.59 27.12 41.10
N SER A 4 24.49 26.38 40.95
CA SER A 4 24.52 25.03 40.39
C SER A 4 23.15 24.70 39.79
N SER A 5 22.99 24.96 38.49
CA SER A 5 21.92 24.41 37.66
C SER A 5 22.15 22.91 37.46
N LYS A 6 21.31 22.07 38.06
CA LYS A 6 21.26 20.63 37.77
C LYS A 6 20.31 20.37 36.60
N SER A 7 20.88 20.21 35.41
CA SER A 7 20.28 19.54 34.28
C SER A 7 19.99 18.08 34.64
N LYS A 8 18.73 17.64 34.50
CA LYS A 8 18.37 16.21 34.43
C LYS A 8 17.33 15.99 33.34
N THR A 9 17.87 15.74 32.16
CA THR A 9 17.53 14.67 31.20
C THR A 9 16.06 14.39 30.95
N ALA A 10 15.54 14.92 29.83
CA ALA A 10 14.41 14.32 29.12
C ALA A 10 14.82 12.92 28.61
N PRO A 11 14.00 11.87 28.74
CA PRO A 11 14.26 10.62 28.03
C PRO A 11 14.08 10.90 26.53
N ALA A 12 15.15 10.65 25.78
CA ALA A 12 15.22 10.84 24.35
C ALA A 12 14.30 9.83 23.64
N ASP A 13 13.45 10.35 22.75
CA ASP A 13 12.84 9.58 21.68
C ASP A 13 13.94 8.98 20.78
N PRO A 14 13.96 7.66 20.53
CA PRO A 14 14.64 7.15 19.36
C PRO A 14 13.66 7.22 18.18
N GLN A 15 13.58 8.40 17.56
CA GLN A 15 12.99 8.56 16.24
C GLN A 15 13.90 7.83 15.23
N LYS A 16 13.36 6.87 14.44
CA LYS A 16 13.62 6.67 13.00
C LYS A 16 13.21 5.27 12.52
N ASP A 17 12.14 5.22 11.74
CA ASP A 17 12.07 4.33 10.57
C ASP A 17 11.82 5.19 9.34
N ALA A 18 12.87 5.90 8.91
CA ALA A 18 12.93 6.55 7.61
C ALA A 18 13.93 5.75 6.74
N GLY A 19 13.45 4.65 6.15
CA GLY A 19 14.21 3.88 5.15
C GLY A 19 13.84 2.39 5.10
N GLY A 20 13.07 1.99 4.07
CA GLY A 20 12.79 0.59 3.74
C GLY A 20 11.65 -0.04 4.55
N GLY A 21 10.40 0.32 4.25
CA GLY A 21 9.24 0.13 5.12
C GLY A 21 9.02 -1.31 5.64
N LYS A 22 9.08 -1.46 6.96
CA LYS A 22 8.50 -2.56 7.75
C LYS A 22 7.58 -1.99 8.83
N THR A 23 6.65 -1.10 8.46
CA THR A 23 5.68 -0.59 9.42
C THR A 23 4.66 -1.67 9.74
N LYS A 24 4.87 -2.41 10.84
CA LYS A 24 3.80 -3.15 11.50
C LYS A 24 3.32 -2.30 12.67
N VAL A 25 2.14 -1.70 12.54
CA VAL A 25 1.52 -0.97 13.64
C VAL A 25 0.91 -2.00 14.57
N GLU A 26 1.66 -2.46 15.56
CA GLU A 26 1.10 -3.16 16.71
C GLU A 26 1.76 -2.57 17.96
N GLN A 27 1.19 -1.46 18.43
CA GLN A 27 1.56 -0.85 19.69
C GLN A 27 0.92 -1.67 20.83
N GLY A 28 1.60 -2.76 21.22
CA GLY A 28 1.51 -3.39 22.54
C GLY A 28 0.11 -3.78 23.04
N GLY A 29 -0.44 -4.89 22.55
CA GLY A 29 -1.59 -5.58 23.15
C GLY A 29 -1.93 -6.86 22.39
N GLU A 30 -2.53 -7.86 23.04
CA GLU A 30 -3.09 -9.02 22.33
C GLU A 30 -4.15 -8.51 21.34
N SER A 31 -3.86 -8.71 20.04
CA SER A 31 -4.69 -8.19 18.95
C SER A 31 -6.01 -8.97 18.92
N ALA A 32 -7.03 -8.43 19.58
CA ALA A 32 -8.39 -8.86 19.33
C ALA A 32 -8.68 -8.72 17.82
N PRO A 33 -9.49 -9.60 17.21
CA PRO A 33 -9.85 -9.44 15.81
C PRO A 33 -10.37 -8.01 15.56
N ARG A 34 -9.68 -7.28 14.68
CA ARG A 34 -10.03 -5.90 14.33
C ARG A 34 -11.45 -5.84 13.77
N LEU A 35 -12.14 -4.72 13.97
CA LEU A 35 -13.43 -4.50 13.33
C LEU A 35 -13.25 -4.41 11.80
N PRO A 36 -14.28 -4.72 10.98
CA PRO A 36 -14.14 -4.69 9.52
C PRO A 36 -13.60 -3.37 8.98
N HIS A 37 -14.09 -2.23 9.49
CA HIS A 37 -13.64 -0.91 9.08
C HIS A 37 -12.24 -0.54 9.60
N GLU A 38 -11.75 -1.21 10.66
CA GLU A 38 -10.37 -1.04 11.14
C GLU A 38 -9.41 -1.89 10.31
N HIS A 39 -9.81 -3.11 9.95
CA HIS A 39 -9.07 -3.97 9.04
C HIS A 39 -8.99 -3.36 7.64
N ASP A 40 -10.07 -2.75 7.14
CA ASP A 40 -10.07 -2.12 5.81
C ASP A 40 -9.08 -0.95 5.72
N GLN A 41 -8.88 -0.23 6.82
CA GLN A 41 -7.94 0.91 6.90
C GLN A 41 -6.51 0.50 7.24
N SER A 42 -6.25 -0.79 7.48
CA SER A 42 -4.92 -1.24 7.88
C SER A 42 -4.01 -1.52 6.67
N SER A 43 -2.70 -1.36 6.86
CA SER A 43 -1.73 -1.58 5.77
C SER A 43 -1.64 -3.04 5.33
N ASP A 44 -1.96 -3.98 6.21
CA ASP A 44 -2.00 -5.41 5.93
C ASP A 44 -3.27 -5.85 5.18
N SER A 45 -4.26 -4.98 5.04
CA SER A 45 -5.49 -5.23 4.26
C SER A 45 -5.21 -5.60 2.80
N GLN A 46 -4.10 -5.10 2.25
CA GLN A 46 -3.70 -5.37 0.86
C GLN A 46 -2.70 -6.54 0.73
N GLN A 47 -2.33 -7.20 1.84
CA GLN A 47 -1.40 -8.32 1.80
C GLN A 47 -2.10 -9.59 1.32
N THR A 48 -1.45 -10.32 0.43
CA THR A 48 -1.91 -11.65 0.06
C THR A 48 -1.57 -12.64 1.18
N PRO A 49 -2.36 -13.70 1.39
CA PRO A 49 -2.18 -14.64 2.51
C PRO A 49 -0.78 -15.25 2.64
N ASN A 50 -0.04 -15.34 1.53
CA ASN A 50 1.29 -15.96 1.48
C ASN A 50 2.39 -14.99 1.02
N GLY A 51 2.11 -13.69 0.93
CA GLY A 51 3.02 -12.68 0.38
C GLY A 51 3.41 -12.92 -1.10
N ARG A 52 2.69 -13.82 -1.79
CA ARG A 52 2.87 -14.13 -3.21
C ARG A 52 1.78 -13.44 -4.03
N PRO A 53 2.05 -13.09 -5.30
CA PRO A 53 1.00 -12.64 -6.20
C PRO A 53 -0.18 -13.61 -6.21
N THR A 54 -1.40 -13.08 -6.35
CA THR A 54 -2.57 -13.93 -6.61
C THR A 54 -2.37 -14.69 -7.92
N GLU A 55 -3.09 -15.81 -8.09
CA GLU A 55 -3.03 -16.57 -9.34
C GLU A 55 -3.36 -15.70 -10.55
N VAL A 56 -4.43 -14.89 -10.43
CA VAL A 56 -4.84 -13.92 -11.45
C VAL A 56 -3.76 -12.87 -11.71
N GLY A 57 -3.10 -12.36 -10.66
CA GLY A 57 -2.02 -11.38 -10.82
C GLY A 57 -0.80 -11.95 -11.54
N ARG A 58 -0.45 -13.21 -11.28
CA ARG A 58 0.62 -13.91 -12.02
C ARG A 58 0.25 -14.10 -13.48
N GLN A 59 -0.97 -14.55 -13.76
CA GLN A 59 -1.45 -14.72 -15.14
C GLN A 59 -1.45 -13.41 -15.91
N ALA A 60 -1.96 -12.33 -15.32
CA ALA A 60 -1.97 -11.02 -15.95
C ALA A 60 -0.54 -10.53 -16.27
N HIS A 61 0.42 -10.79 -15.39
CA HIS A 61 1.82 -10.50 -15.65
C HIS A 61 2.36 -11.29 -16.85
N GLU A 62 2.14 -12.60 -16.89
CA GLU A 62 2.54 -13.48 -18.00
C GLU A 62 1.86 -13.08 -19.32
N ASP A 63 0.61 -12.62 -19.29
CA ASP A 63 -0.12 -12.14 -20.46
C ASP A 63 0.55 -10.89 -21.03
N VAL A 64 0.85 -9.91 -20.18
CA VAL A 64 1.55 -8.68 -20.57
C VAL A 64 2.95 -8.98 -21.10
N GLU A 65 3.72 -9.87 -20.45
CA GLU A 65 5.05 -10.28 -20.92
C GLU A 65 5.01 -10.97 -22.29
N ARG A 66 3.94 -11.71 -22.57
CA ARG A 66 3.69 -12.33 -23.89
C ARG A 66 3.14 -11.34 -24.93
N GLY A 67 2.91 -10.08 -24.56
CA GLY A 67 2.40 -9.03 -25.44
C GLY A 67 0.90 -9.07 -25.67
N LEU A 68 0.15 -9.81 -24.84
CA LEU A 68 -1.31 -9.77 -24.87
C LEU A 68 -1.76 -8.42 -24.29
N VAL A 69 -2.42 -7.64 -25.14
CA VAL A 69 -3.07 -6.40 -24.74
C VAL A 69 -4.51 -6.73 -24.38
N ASP A 70 -5.05 -6.03 -23.38
CA ASP A 70 -6.46 -6.10 -23.02
C ASP A 70 -7.34 -5.93 -24.26
N THR A 71 -8.19 -6.93 -24.52
CA THR A 71 -9.08 -6.97 -25.69
C THR A 71 -10.47 -6.41 -25.38
N ASP A 72 -10.65 -5.78 -24.22
CA ASP A 72 -11.92 -5.20 -23.83
C ASP A 72 -12.43 -4.16 -24.83
N ARG A 73 -13.73 -4.27 -25.14
CA ARG A 73 -14.41 -3.38 -26.09
C ARG A 73 -14.35 -1.91 -25.68
N GLY A 74 -14.12 -1.63 -24.40
CA GLY A 74 -13.97 -0.28 -23.86
C GLY A 74 -12.78 0.49 -24.45
N LEU A 75 -11.64 -0.17 -24.68
CA LEU A 75 -10.44 0.47 -25.25
C LEU A 75 -10.68 0.87 -26.71
N GLU A 76 -11.28 -0.02 -27.50
CA GLU A 76 -11.63 0.28 -28.89
C GLU A 76 -12.74 1.35 -28.98
N ALA A 77 -13.76 1.31 -28.12
CA ALA A 77 -14.77 2.36 -28.05
C ALA A 77 -14.16 3.74 -27.71
N ASN A 78 -13.25 3.78 -26.74
CA ASN A 78 -12.51 4.99 -26.36
C ASN A 78 -11.65 5.51 -27.53
N ARG A 79 -10.94 4.62 -28.23
CA ARG A 79 -10.14 4.92 -29.41
C ARG A 79 -10.97 5.55 -30.53
N VAL A 80 -12.13 4.97 -30.82
CA VAL A 80 -13.04 5.48 -31.85
C VAL A 80 -13.55 6.87 -31.48
N TYR A 81 -13.97 7.08 -30.23
CA TYR A 81 -14.40 8.39 -29.72
C TYR A 81 -13.29 9.45 -29.86
N LYS A 82 -12.07 9.15 -29.37
CA LYS A 82 -10.90 10.04 -29.47
C LYS A 82 -10.49 10.33 -30.90
N SER A 83 -10.63 9.36 -31.81
CA SER A 83 -10.29 9.53 -33.22
C SER A 83 -11.28 10.41 -34.00
N GLY A 84 -12.37 10.87 -33.37
CA GLY A 84 -13.39 11.71 -34.02
C GLY A 84 -14.19 10.99 -35.10
N LYS A 85 -14.07 9.66 -35.20
CA LYS A 85 -14.79 8.83 -36.16
C LYS A 85 -16.28 8.67 -35.82
N ILE A 86 -16.66 8.98 -34.58
CA ILE A 86 -18.06 9.16 -34.18
C ILE A 86 -18.35 10.66 -34.23
N LYS A 87 -19.02 11.12 -35.29
CA LYS A 87 -19.67 12.43 -35.29
C LYS A 87 -21.00 12.29 -34.56
N ARG A 88 -21.24 13.16 -33.58
CA ARG A 88 -22.57 13.30 -32.95
C ARG A 88 -23.55 13.91 -33.95
#